data_AF-A0A076LIF5-F1
#
_entry.id   AF-A0A076LIF5-F1
#
_cell.length_a   1.000
_cell.length_b   1.000
_cell.length_c   1.000
_cell.angle_alpha   90.00
_cell.angle_beta   90.00
_cell.angle_gamma   90.00
#
_symmetry.space_group_name_H-M   'P 1'
#
loop_
_entity.id
_entity.type
_entity.pdbx_description
1 polymer ?
#
loop_
_entity_poly.entity_id
_entity_poly.type
_entity_poly.pdbx_seq_one_letter_code
_entity_poly.pdbx_strand_id
1 'polypeptide(L)'
;MTMMKKTCMALLTVASCSGIAQAAEMIGPYPAVGETNCGGLKVLSTAINSDNMMALKITDPSNNLTQLYLAKRTEDMSDKVAYTLSRYDEASGRFTPDPAHITIRFGIKMQTGVPGTDRYNMTIGNQQFVCSPFTIFP
;
A
#
# COMPACT_ATOMS: atom_id res chain seq x y z
N MET A 1 -38.88 23.48 -57.33
CA MET A 1 -38.25 24.02 -56.10
C MET A 1 -37.47 22.89 -55.45
N THR A 2 -36.16 22.87 -55.64
CA THR A 2 -35.30 21.75 -55.21
C THR A 2 -34.69 22.10 -53.85
N MET A 3 -35.02 21.31 -52.83
CA MET A 3 -34.62 21.54 -51.44
C MET A 3 -33.13 21.18 -51.24
N MET A 4 -32.30 22.15 -50.84
CA MET A 4 -30.88 21.93 -50.49
C MET A 4 -30.77 21.22 -49.14
N LYS A 5 -30.25 19.99 -49.14
CA LYS A 5 -29.95 19.21 -47.92
C LYS A 5 -28.64 19.74 -47.33
N LYS A 6 -28.72 20.52 -46.25
CA LYS A 6 -27.56 21.05 -45.53
C LYS A 6 -26.91 19.91 -44.72
N THR A 7 -25.72 19.50 -45.14
CA THR A 7 -24.91 18.52 -44.40
C THR A 7 -24.08 19.25 -43.36
N CYS A 8 -24.46 19.18 -42.09
CA CYS A 8 -23.64 19.66 -40.98
C CYS A 8 -22.52 18.65 -40.70
N MET A 9 -21.27 19.01 -40.98
CA MET A 9 -20.10 18.32 -40.46
C MET A 9 -19.93 18.68 -38.98
N ALA A 10 -20.18 17.73 -38.09
CA ALA A 10 -19.80 17.85 -36.69
C ALA A 10 -18.29 17.58 -36.56
N LEU A 11 -17.54 18.59 -36.12
CA LEU A 11 -16.14 18.45 -35.73
C LEU A 11 -16.08 17.62 -34.44
N LEU A 12 -15.67 16.36 -34.55
CA LEU A 12 -15.29 15.54 -33.40
C LEU A 12 -13.91 16.00 -32.92
N THR A 13 -13.88 16.87 -31.91
CA THR A 13 -12.65 17.13 -31.15
C THR A 13 -12.36 15.88 -30.32
N VAL A 14 -11.47 15.04 -30.83
CA VAL A 14 -10.88 13.93 -30.06
C VAL A 14 -10.00 14.59 -29.00
N ALA A 15 -10.56 14.82 -27.81
CA ALA A 15 -9.79 15.23 -26.66
C ALA A 15 -8.86 14.07 -26.32
N SER A 16 -7.58 14.23 -26.67
CA SER A 16 -6.51 13.32 -26.29
C SER A 16 -6.43 13.29 -24.77
N CYS A 17 -7.08 12.32 -24.13
CA CYS A 17 -6.80 11.97 -22.75
C CYS A 17 -5.40 11.34 -22.71
N SER A 18 -4.38 12.18 -22.77
CA SER A 18 -3.01 11.84 -22.40
C SER A 18 -2.93 11.70 -20.87
N GLY A 19 -3.66 10.74 -20.33
CA GLY A 19 -3.48 10.29 -18.97
C GLY A 19 -2.15 9.57 -18.92
N ILE A 20 -1.14 10.22 -18.34
CA ILE A 20 0.13 9.57 -18.01
C ILE A 20 -0.24 8.50 -16.98
N ALA A 21 -0.29 7.23 -17.39
CA ALA A 21 -0.48 6.13 -16.45
C ALA A 21 0.72 6.17 -15.48
N GLN A 22 0.50 6.66 -14.26
CA GLN A 22 1.50 6.55 -13.20
C GLN A 22 1.70 5.06 -12.95
N ALA A 23 2.92 4.58 -13.18
CA ALA A 23 3.27 3.21 -12.84
C ALA A 23 2.99 2.99 -11.35
N ALA A 24 2.20 1.97 -11.03
CA ALA A 24 1.87 1.63 -9.66
C ALA A 24 3.16 1.36 -8.88
N GLU A 25 3.26 1.91 -7.67
CA GLU A 25 4.41 1.69 -6.82
C GLU A 25 4.47 0.22 -6.38
N MET A 26 5.61 -0.44 -6.59
CA MET A 26 5.76 -1.87 -6.31
C MET A 26 6.43 -2.14 -4.95
N ILE A 27 6.06 -3.26 -4.34
CA ILE A 27 6.67 -3.85 -3.13
C ILE A 27 7.06 -5.29 -3.49
N GLY A 28 8.29 -5.46 -3.96
CA GLY A 28 8.69 -6.69 -4.65
C GLY A 28 7.86 -6.90 -5.92
N PRO A 29 7.24 -8.07 -6.14
CA PRO A 29 6.43 -8.35 -7.32
C PRO A 29 4.98 -7.85 -7.19
N TYR A 30 4.61 -7.25 -6.07
CA TYR A 30 3.23 -6.90 -5.77
C TYR A 30 3.00 -5.38 -5.86
N PRO A 31 1.90 -4.93 -6.49
CA PRO A 31 1.55 -3.52 -6.46
C PRO A 31 1.15 -3.10 -5.04
N ALA A 32 1.59 -1.93 -4.62
CA ALA A 32 1.03 -1.27 -3.45
C ALA A 32 -0.43 -0.91 -3.73
N VAL A 33 -1.31 -1.13 -2.75
CA VAL A 33 -2.74 -0.86 -2.86
C VAL A 33 -3.18 0.34 -2.03
N GLY A 34 -2.29 0.85 -1.19
CA GLY A 34 -2.56 2.04 -0.41
C GLY A 34 -1.47 2.35 0.60
N GLU A 35 -1.70 3.44 1.32
CA GLU A 35 -0.73 4.03 2.23
C GLU A 35 -1.35 4.55 3.53
N THR A 36 -0.51 4.66 4.54
CA THR A 36 -0.79 5.39 5.78
C THR A 36 0.51 5.99 6.32
N ASN A 37 0.42 6.92 7.28
CA ASN A 37 1.55 7.44 8.01
C ASN A 37 1.47 7.00 9.48
N CYS A 38 2.52 6.40 10.00
CA CYS A 38 2.60 5.94 11.39
C CYS A 38 3.80 6.60 12.08
N GLY A 39 3.56 7.64 12.89
CA GLY A 39 4.63 8.32 13.63
C GLY A 39 5.66 9.03 12.74
N GLY A 40 5.25 9.54 11.58
CA GLY A 40 6.14 10.15 10.59
C GLY A 40 6.62 9.19 9.51
N LEU A 41 6.54 7.88 9.75
CA LEU A 41 6.94 6.85 8.79
C LEU A 41 5.86 6.63 7.73
N LYS A 42 6.24 6.70 6.45
CA LYS A 42 5.35 6.34 5.34
C LYS A 42 5.26 4.83 5.25
N VAL A 43 4.05 4.28 5.34
CA VAL A 43 3.79 2.85 5.25
C VAL A 43 2.94 2.59 4.02
N LEU A 44 3.52 1.92 3.03
CA LEU A 44 2.80 1.35 1.90
C LEU A 44 2.50 -0.11 2.17
N SER A 45 1.40 -0.60 1.63
CA SER A 45 1.02 -1.99 1.78
C SER A 45 0.45 -2.61 0.52
N THR A 46 0.63 -3.91 0.36
CA THR A 46 -0.01 -4.70 -0.70
C THR A 46 -1.38 -5.20 -0.27
N ALA A 47 -2.19 -5.68 -1.21
CA ALA A 47 -3.28 -6.58 -0.86
C ALA A 47 -2.72 -7.90 -0.26
N ILE A 48 -3.58 -8.63 0.44
CA ILE A 48 -3.31 -10.00 0.83
C ILE A 48 -3.39 -10.88 -0.42
N ASN A 49 -2.33 -11.61 -0.74
CA ASN A 49 -2.30 -12.50 -1.91
C ASN A 49 -2.94 -13.87 -1.61
N SER A 50 -2.97 -14.77 -2.60
CA SER A 50 -3.56 -16.11 -2.48
C SER A 50 -2.92 -17.00 -1.41
N ASP A 51 -1.67 -16.71 -1.02
CA ASP A 51 -0.94 -17.45 0.01
C ASP A 51 -1.14 -16.85 1.42
N ASN A 52 -2.08 -15.90 1.54
CA ASN A 52 -2.29 -15.05 2.70
C ASN A 52 -1.08 -14.19 3.06
N MET A 53 -0.23 -13.86 2.09
CA MET A 53 0.94 -13.01 2.34
C MET A 53 0.62 -11.55 2.04
N MET A 54 1.17 -10.66 2.86
CA MET A 54 1.08 -9.22 2.68
C MET A 54 2.45 -8.60 2.92
N ALA A 55 2.86 -7.70 2.02
CA ALA A 55 4.10 -6.97 2.14
C ALA A 55 3.84 -5.51 2.52
N LEU A 56 4.77 -4.95 3.30
CA LEU A 56 4.83 -3.56 3.66
C LEU A 56 6.13 -2.97 3.14
N LYS A 57 6.08 -1.72 2.69
CA LYS A 57 7.25 -0.89 2.45
C LYS A 57 7.17 0.30 3.37
N ILE A 58 8.13 0.41 4.27
CA ILE A 58 8.18 1.46 5.26
C ILE A 58 9.37 2.35 4.94
N THR A 59 9.08 3.62 4.73
CA THR A 59 10.09 4.64 4.44
C THR A 59 10.09 5.67 5.56
N ASP A 60 11.27 5.92 6.12
CA ASP A 60 11.52 7.06 7.00
C ASP A 60 11.86 8.28 6.14
N PRO A 61 10.97 9.29 6.04
CA PRO A 61 11.20 10.44 5.17
C PRO A 61 12.34 11.34 5.66
N SER A 62 12.77 11.23 6.92
CA SER A 62 13.83 12.08 7.48
C SER A 62 15.22 11.72 6.95
N ASN A 63 15.40 10.47 6.52
CA ASN A 63 16.67 9.93 6.03
C ASN A 63 16.53 9.09 4.74
N ASN A 64 15.31 8.98 4.19
CA ASN A 64 14.95 8.17 3.02
C ASN A 64 15.28 6.67 3.14
N LEU A 65 15.49 6.15 4.36
CA LEU A 65 15.69 4.73 4.57
C LEU A 65 14.37 3.99 4.29
N THR A 66 14.43 2.99 3.41
CA THR A 66 13.29 2.17 3.03
C THR A 66 13.55 0.71 3.41
N GLN A 67 12.58 0.10 4.06
CA GLN A 67 12.62 -1.29 4.51
C GLN A 67 11.38 -2.06 4.06
N LEU A 68 11.57 -3.32 3.69
CA LEU A 68 10.47 -4.20 3.27
C LEU A 68 10.18 -5.19 4.37
N TYR A 69 8.90 -5.36 4.69
CA TYR A 69 8.46 -6.31 5.69
C TYR A 69 7.42 -7.23 5.09
N LEU A 70 7.44 -8.51 5.47
CA LEU A 70 6.54 -9.52 4.94
C LEU A 70 5.92 -10.31 6.08
N ALA A 71 4.63 -10.59 5.99
CA ALA A 71 3.93 -11.48 6.92
C ALA A 71 2.93 -12.37 6.20
N LYS A 72 2.65 -13.51 6.82
CA LYS A 72 1.39 -14.23 6.59
C LYS A 72 0.30 -13.53 7.40
N ARG A 73 -0.62 -12.84 6.73
CA ARG A 73 -1.70 -12.10 7.37
C ARG A 73 -2.87 -13.04 7.63
N THR A 74 -2.85 -13.65 8.80
CA THR A 74 -3.91 -14.54 9.28
C THR A 74 -5.04 -13.80 10.01
N GLU A 75 -4.78 -12.58 10.45
CA GLU A 75 -5.71 -11.73 11.20
C GLU A 75 -5.47 -10.25 10.87
N ASP A 76 -6.47 -9.39 11.05
CA ASP A 76 -6.33 -7.94 10.81
C ASP A 76 -5.77 -7.17 12.00
N MET A 77 -5.77 -7.78 13.19
CA MET A 77 -5.35 -7.13 14.42
C MET A 77 -3.82 -6.96 14.49
N SER A 78 -3.38 -5.75 14.84
CA SER A 78 -1.96 -5.38 14.91
C SER A 78 -1.13 -6.26 15.85
N ASP A 79 -1.69 -6.70 16.97
CA ASP A 79 -1.02 -7.53 17.97
C ASP A 79 -0.97 -9.03 17.59
N LYS A 80 -1.59 -9.42 16.47
CA LYS A 80 -1.69 -10.82 16.05
C LYS A 80 -0.72 -11.19 14.95
N VAL A 81 -0.33 -10.24 14.11
CA VAL A 81 0.55 -10.48 12.96
C VAL A 81 1.88 -9.75 13.12
N ALA A 82 2.97 -10.50 13.15
CA ALA A 82 4.32 -9.97 13.11
C ALA A 82 4.85 -9.99 11.66
N TYR A 83 5.25 -8.83 11.16
CA TYR A 83 5.90 -8.70 9.86
C TYR A 83 7.41 -8.74 10.05
N THR A 84 8.07 -9.56 9.26
CA THR A 84 9.52 -9.79 9.35
C THR A 84 10.22 -8.95 8.31
N LEU A 85 11.25 -8.21 8.71
CA LEU A 85 12.14 -7.49 7.83
C LEU A 85 12.70 -8.47 6.80
N SER A 86 12.58 -8.12 5.53
CA SER A 86 12.93 -9.00 4.42
C SER A 86 13.67 -8.23 3.34
N ARG A 87 14.54 -8.93 2.63
CA ARG A 87 15.14 -8.45 1.38
C ARG A 87 14.40 -9.08 0.21
N TYR A 88 14.19 -8.31 -0.83
CA TYR A 88 13.64 -8.82 -2.09
C TYR A 88 14.78 -8.97 -3.09
N ASP A 89 14.94 -10.16 -3.65
CA ASP A 89 15.85 -10.43 -4.75
C ASP A 89 15.06 -10.46 -6.06
N GLU A 90 15.32 -9.49 -6.94
CA GLU A 90 14.64 -9.36 -8.23
C GLU A 90 14.96 -10.51 -9.18
N ALA A 91 16.18 -11.08 -9.10
CA ALA A 91 16.60 -12.15 -10.00
C ALA A 91 15.86 -13.47 -9.72
N SER A 92 15.65 -13.78 -8.44
CA SER A 92 14.88 -14.96 -8.04
C SER A 92 13.39 -14.68 -7.85
N GLY A 93 12.99 -13.42 -7.73
CA GLY A 93 11.62 -13.01 -7.43
C GLY A 93 11.17 -13.38 -6.01
N ARG A 94 12.11 -13.46 -5.06
CA ARG A 94 11.85 -14.00 -3.72
C ARG A 94 12.16 -13.01 -2.61
N PHE A 95 11.28 -13.00 -1.62
CA PHE A 95 11.60 -12.41 -0.32
C PHE A 95 12.39 -13.40 0.53
N THR A 96 13.45 -12.89 1.16
CA THR A 96 14.26 -13.63 2.14
C THR A 96 14.29 -12.83 3.44
N PRO A 97 13.90 -13.43 4.59
CA PRO A 97 13.98 -12.75 5.88
C PRO A 97 15.40 -12.26 6.17
N ASP A 98 15.51 -11.07 6.76
CA ASP A 98 16.79 -10.57 7.24
C ASP A 98 17.29 -11.47 8.39
N PRO A 99 18.59 -11.83 8.43
CA PRO A 99 19.14 -12.74 9.44
C PRO A 99 19.05 -12.20 10.86
N ALA A 100 18.86 -10.89 11.05
CA ALA A 100 18.61 -10.32 12.37
C ALA A 100 17.18 -10.59 12.88
N HIS A 101 16.30 -11.16 12.05
CA HIS A 101 14.90 -11.48 12.38
C HIS A 101 14.15 -10.30 13.01
N ILE A 102 14.43 -9.08 12.55
CA ILE A 102 13.77 -7.86 12.99
C ILE A 102 12.29 -7.97 12.60
N THR A 103 11.41 -7.69 13.55
CA THR A 103 9.97 -7.71 13.34
C THR A 103 9.31 -6.41 13.74
N ILE A 104 8.17 -6.14 13.10
CA ILE A 104 7.23 -5.10 13.48
C ILE A 104 5.84 -5.69 13.58
N ARG A 105 4.93 -4.97 14.23
CA ARG A 105 3.51 -5.30 14.27
C ARG A 105 2.74 -4.20 13.58
N PHE A 106 1.89 -4.54 12.62
CA PHE A 106 1.08 -3.58 11.87
C PHE A 106 -0.31 -4.16 11.62
N GLY A 107 -1.35 -3.39 11.91
CA GLY A 107 -2.72 -3.81 11.71
C GLY A 107 -3.70 -2.90 12.43
N ILE A 108 -4.96 -3.29 12.48
CA ILE A 108 -6.00 -2.57 13.22
C ILE A 108 -5.81 -2.84 14.70
N LYS A 109 -5.93 -1.82 15.55
CA LYS A 109 -6.08 -2.03 16.99
C LYS A 109 -7.50 -1.66 17.38
N MET A 110 -8.30 -2.68 17.70
CA MET A 110 -9.62 -2.45 18.25
C MET A 110 -9.47 -1.80 19.63
N GLN A 111 -10.06 -0.61 19.80
CA GLN A 111 -10.29 -0.08 21.14
C GLN A 111 -11.55 -0.72 21.69
N THR A 112 -11.40 -1.49 22.78
CA THR A 112 -12.54 -2.12 23.45
C THR A 112 -13.57 -1.07 23.86
N GLY A 113 -14.80 -1.22 23.39
CA GLY A 113 -15.95 -0.42 23.84
C GLY A 113 -16.28 0.84 23.02
N VAL A 114 -15.55 1.16 21.95
CA VAL A 114 -15.87 2.31 21.08
C VAL A 114 -15.93 1.88 19.61
N PRO A 115 -17.13 1.63 19.06
CA PRO A 115 -17.31 1.32 17.64
C PRO A 115 -16.80 2.47 16.76
N GLY A 116 -16.04 2.15 15.71
CA GLY A 116 -15.63 3.12 14.67
C GLY A 116 -14.34 3.89 14.96
N THR A 117 -13.62 3.60 16.05
CA THR A 117 -12.28 4.16 16.32
C THR A 117 -11.13 3.25 15.88
N ASP A 118 -11.43 2.23 15.07
CA ASP A 118 -10.45 1.29 14.53
C ASP A 118 -9.42 2.03 13.68
N ARG A 119 -8.22 2.19 14.23
CA ARG A 119 -7.09 2.78 13.54
C ARG A 119 -5.99 1.75 13.37
N TYR A 120 -5.31 1.86 12.22
CA TYR A 120 -4.05 1.17 12.06
C TYR A 120 -3.07 1.64 13.13
N ASN A 121 -2.35 0.68 13.69
CA ASN A 121 -1.29 0.91 14.63
C ASN A 121 -0.06 0.16 14.13
N MET A 122 1.10 0.75 14.40
CA MET A 122 2.38 0.13 14.15
C MET A 122 3.17 0.05 15.44
N THR A 123 3.82 -1.09 15.71
CA THR A 123 4.75 -1.24 16.83
C THR A 123 6.11 -1.64 16.29
N ILE A 124 7.14 -0.88 16.63
CA ILE A 124 8.55 -1.16 16.31
C ILE A 124 9.29 -1.26 17.64
N GLY A 125 9.84 -2.45 17.93
CA GLY A 125 10.37 -2.74 19.28
C GLY A 125 9.29 -2.54 20.35
N ASN A 126 9.55 -1.64 21.31
CA ASN A 126 8.62 -1.30 22.39
C ASN A 126 7.82 -0.01 22.14
N GLN A 127 7.98 0.63 20.98
CA GLN A 127 7.31 1.88 20.65
C GLN A 127 6.10 1.63 19.78
N GLN A 128 4.97 2.24 20.15
CA GLN A 128 3.72 2.16 19.41
C GLN A 128 3.38 3.50 18.75
N PHE A 129 2.95 3.44 17.49
CA PHE A 129 2.54 4.56 16.68
C PHE A 129 1.09 4.37 16.24
N VAL A 130 0.24 5.36 16.49
CA VAL A 130 -1.10 5.44 15.90
C VAL A 130 -0.94 5.98 14.48
N CYS A 131 -1.52 5.28 13.52
CA CYS A 131 -1.41 5.67 12.11
C CYS A 131 -2.54 6.63 11.70
N SER A 132 -2.30 7.41 10.65
CA SER A 132 -3.33 8.16 9.95
C SER A 132 -4.36 7.22 9.32
N PRO A 133 -5.53 7.72 8.88
CA PRO A 133 -6.42 6.95 8.01
C PRO A 133 -5.64 6.36 6.82
N PHE A 134 -6.03 5.16 6.43
CA PHE A 134 -5.43 4.45 5.31
C PHE A 134 -6.07 4.92 4.00
N THR A 135 -5.26 5.30 3.02
CA THR A 135 -5.69 5.76 1.70
C THR A 135 -5.44 4.65 0.68
N ILE A 136 -6.49 4.16 0.03
CA ILE A 136 -6.39 3.19 -1.06
C ILE A 136 -6.06 3.94 -2.36
N PHE A 137 -5.13 3.40 -3.16
CA PHE A 137 -4.78 3.97 -4.46
C PHE A 137 -5.89 3.68 -5.50
N PRO A 138 -6.13 4.62 -6.43
CA PRO A 138 -7.16 4.47 -7.48
C PRO A 138 -6.81 3.41 -8.53
#